data_AF-A0A8S9G304-F1
#
_entry.id   AF-A0A8S9G304-F1
#
_cell.length_a   1.000
_cell.length_b   1.000
_cell.length_c   1.000
_cell.angle_alpha   90.00
_cell.angle_beta   90.00
_cell.angle_gamma   90.00
#
_symmetry.space_group_name_H-M   'P 1'
#
loop_
_entity.id
_entity.type
_entity.pdbx_description
1 polymer ?
#
loop_
_entity_poly.entity_id
_entity_poly.type
_entity_poly.pdbx_seq_one_letter_code
_entity_poly.pdbx_strand_id
1 'polypeptide(L)'
;MQRSKMNYRAWYHRCWLVSYMTIEQVLQELNKLKRWAGPHVADSSCFHYRRRLMLRVLEPLKVKGSNANDKTEAHKILTKELDWNKELLKLSWDESNDLFELLHFWFQALWLHRRFLFLNWIMYFCRNLSSETVQSIFMNEETGIFIGNEIHLLESSMTVPDNKFEDFQAQALLASVYMLWLTKHIPEVWSMLEEKLGTEKLKCVLSTVDQERPSLLLHQIDIFAAKQ
;
A
#
# COMPACT_ATOMS: atom_id res chain seq x y z
N MET A 1 0.39 -16.31 -31.65
CA MET A 1 -0.72 -16.60 -30.72
C MET A 1 -0.75 -15.49 -29.68
N GLN A 2 -1.67 -14.52 -29.81
CA GLN A 2 -1.78 -13.39 -28.88
C GLN A 2 -2.08 -13.91 -27.47
N ARG A 3 -1.11 -13.77 -26.56
CA ARG A 3 -1.29 -14.02 -25.12
C ARG A 3 -2.29 -12.98 -24.62
N SER A 4 -3.47 -13.41 -24.17
CA SER A 4 -4.47 -12.50 -23.61
C SER A 4 -3.84 -11.65 -22.50
N LYS A 5 -3.90 -10.33 -22.66
CA LYS A 5 -3.20 -9.31 -21.86
C LYS A 5 -3.57 -9.35 -20.36
N MET A 6 -4.63 -10.06 -19.97
CA MET A 6 -5.03 -10.36 -18.59
C MET A 6 -5.68 -11.74 -18.52
N ASN A 7 -4.93 -12.80 -18.18
CA ASN A 7 -5.52 -14.10 -17.94
C ASN A 7 -5.96 -14.21 -16.47
N TYR A 8 -7.12 -13.62 -16.15
CA TYR A 8 -7.73 -13.67 -14.82
C TYR A 8 -7.81 -15.10 -14.28
N ARG A 9 -8.13 -16.10 -15.14
CA ARG A 9 -8.20 -17.51 -14.75
C ARG A 9 -6.83 -18.06 -14.32
N ALA A 10 -5.76 -17.70 -15.02
CA ALA A 10 -4.40 -18.09 -14.63
C ALA A 10 -3.97 -17.45 -13.31
N TRP A 11 -4.27 -16.16 -13.10
CA TRP A 11 -3.99 -15.49 -11.83
C TRP A 11 -4.81 -16.07 -10.67
N TYR A 12 -6.07 -16.40 -10.91
CA TYR A 12 -6.92 -17.04 -9.92
C TYR A 12 -6.39 -18.44 -9.54
N HIS A 13 -6.02 -19.25 -10.53
CA HIS A 13 -5.40 -20.56 -10.29
C HIS A 13 -4.09 -20.43 -9.50
N ARG A 14 -3.25 -19.44 -9.83
CA ARG A 14 -2.05 -19.14 -9.04
C ARG A 14 -2.38 -18.78 -7.59
N CYS A 15 -3.40 -17.97 -7.35
CA CYS A 15 -3.85 -17.64 -5.99
C CYS A 15 -4.29 -18.87 -5.19
N TRP A 16 -4.98 -19.81 -5.86
CA TRP A 16 -5.37 -21.09 -5.26
C TRP A 16 -4.15 -21.95 -4.87
N LEU A 17 -3.12 -22.00 -5.73
CA LEU A 17 -1.90 -22.75 -5.46
C LEU A 17 -1.11 -22.26 -4.24
N VAL A 18 -1.21 -20.98 -3.86
CA VAL A 18 -0.47 -20.41 -2.71
C VAL A 18 -0.69 -21.20 -1.42
N SER A 19 -1.90 -21.72 -1.22
CA SER A 19 -2.24 -22.52 -0.03
C SER A 19 -1.45 -23.83 0.07
N TYR A 20 -0.86 -24.30 -1.02
CA TYR A 20 -0.05 -25.51 -1.09
C TYR A 20 1.45 -25.22 -1.18
N MET A 21 1.86 -23.96 -1.26
CA MET A 21 3.26 -23.57 -1.37
C MET A 21 3.94 -23.58 0.00
N THR A 22 5.23 -23.96 0.01
CA THR A 22 6.12 -23.72 1.15
C THR A 22 6.45 -22.23 1.27
N ILE A 23 6.87 -21.76 2.44
CA ILE A 23 7.29 -20.37 2.63
C ILE A 23 8.43 -20.02 1.67
N GLU A 24 9.40 -20.93 1.49
CA GLU A 24 10.51 -20.75 0.54
C GLU A 24 10.01 -20.47 -0.89
N GLN A 25 9.05 -21.27 -1.38
CA GLN A 25 8.44 -21.08 -2.70
C GLN A 25 7.68 -19.75 -2.80
N VAL A 26 6.98 -19.35 -1.74
CA VAL A 26 6.27 -18.07 -1.67
C VAL A 26 7.25 -16.90 -1.79
N LEU A 27 8.38 -16.94 -1.08
CA LEU A 27 9.42 -15.90 -1.14
C LEU A 27 10.08 -15.83 -2.52
N GLN A 28 10.37 -16.98 -3.13
CA GLN A 28 10.90 -17.05 -4.49
C GLN A 28 9.91 -16.43 -5.51
N GLU A 29 8.63 -16.74 -5.40
CA GLU A 29 7.58 -16.18 -6.26
C GLU A 29 7.42 -14.67 -6.03
N LEU A 30 7.42 -14.17 -4.79
CA LEU A 30 7.40 -12.73 -4.49
C LEU A 30 8.56 -12.00 -5.16
N ASN A 31 9.77 -12.56 -5.09
CA ASN A 31 10.95 -11.95 -5.70
C ASN A 31 10.87 -11.98 -7.23
N LYS A 32 10.47 -13.11 -7.82
CA LYS A 32 10.29 -13.25 -9.28
C LYS A 32 9.27 -12.27 -9.83
N LEU A 33 8.17 -12.06 -9.11
CA LEU A 33 7.13 -11.11 -9.51
C LEU A 33 7.60 -9.66 -9.48
N LYS A 34 8.68 -9.29 -8.77
CA LYS A 34 9.20 -7.91 -8.81
C LYS A 34 9.63 -7.52 -10.22
N ARG A 35 10.27 -8.45 -10.95
CA ARG A 35 10.68 -8.27 -12.35
C ARG A 35 9.48 -8.16 -13.32
N TRP A 36 8.34 -8.75 -12.96
CA TRP A 36 7.12 -8.66 -13.75
C TRP A 36 6.34 -7.38 -13.45
N ALA A 37 6.16 -7.06 -12.16
CA ALA A 37 5.32 -5.97 -11.70
C ALA A 37 5.91 -4.58 -12.00
N GLY A 38 7.24 -4.44 -12.05
CA GLY A 38 7.87 -3.16 -12.40
C GLY A 38 7.42 -2.63 -13.77
N PRO A 39 7.58 -3.40 -14.86
CA PRO A 39 7.10 -2.99 -16.19
C PRO A 39 5.58 -3.10 -16.39
N HIS A 40 4.85 -3.76 -15.46
CA HIS A 40 3.41 -4.03 -15.58
C HIS A 40 2.65 -3.56 -14.35
N VAL A 41 2.88 -2.32 -13.92
CA VAL A 41 2.23 -1.73 -12.73
C VAL A 41 0.70 -1.75 -12.85
N ALA A 42 0.19 -1.68 -14.09
CA ALA A 42 -1.23 -1.84 -14.42
C ALA A 42 -1.85 -3.18 -14.05
N ASP A 43 -1.05 -4.24 -13.85
CA ASP A 43 -1.58 -5.58 -13.66
C ASP A 43 -2.12 -5.73 -12.23
N SER A 44 -3.34 -5.25 -12.00
CA SER A 44 -4.05 -5.37 -10.72
C SER A 44 -4.15 -6.81 -10.23
N SER A 45 -4.20 -7.79 -11.16
CA SER A 45 -4.22 -9.22 -10.84
C SER A 45 -2.86 -9.71 -10.31
N CYS A 46 -1.75 -9.17 -10.83
CA CYS A 46 -0.42 -9.38 -10.26
C CYS A 46 -0.36 -8.89 -8.80
N PHE A 47 -0.81 -7.67 -8.51
CA PHE A 47 -0.84 -7.15 -7.14
C PHE A 47 -1.82 -7.91 -6.23
N HIS A 48 -2.93 -8.42 -6.76
CA HIS A 48 -3.79 -9.34 -6.00
C HIS A 48 -3.06 -10.63 -5.62
N TYR A 49 -2.35 -11.26 -6.56
CA TYR A 49 -1.55 -12.45 -6.28
C TYR A 49 -0.41 -12.17 -5.29
N ARG A 50 0.29 -11.04 -5.43
CA ARG A 50 1.31 -10.61 -4.45
C ARG A 50 0.73 -10.46 -3.04
N ARG A 51 -0.45 -9.86 -2.89
CA ARG A 51 -1.13 -9.77 -1.58
C ARG A 51 -1.45 -11.15 -1.01
N ARG A 52 -1.86 -12.11 -1.85
CA ARG A 52 -2.08 -13.51 -1.44
C ARG A 52 -0.80 -14.17 -0.95
N LEU A 53 0.33 -13.96 -1.63
CA LEU A 53 1.65 -14.44 -1.20
C LEU A 53 2.07 -13.80 0.14
N MET A 54 1.88 -12.48 0.29
CA MET A 54 2.16 -11.77 1.54
C MET A 54 1.31 -12.30 2.71
N LEU A 55 0.02 -12.56 2.50
CA LEU A 55 -0.83 -13.16 3.53
C LEU A 55 -0.32 -14.54 3.98
N ARG A 56 0.27 -15.32 3.07
CA ARG A 56 0.86 -16.61 3.38
C ARG A 56 2.16 -16.47 4.19
N VAL A 57 2.98 -15.45 3.90
CA VAL A 57 4.15 -15.10 4.73
C VAL A 57 3.74 -14.69 6.14
N LEU A 58 2.64 -13.97 6.27
CA LEU A 58 2.15 -13.43 7.55
C LEU A 58 1.28 -14.42 8.34
N GLU A 59 0.89 -15.55 7.74
CA GLU A 59 0.03 -16.56 8.35
C GLU A 59 0.57 -17.11 9.69
N PRO A 60 1.88 -17.41 9.84
CA PRO A 60 2.44 -17.85 11.11
C PRO A 60 2.23 -16.85 12.25
N LEU A 61 2.12 -15.54 11.94
CA LEU A 61 1.90 -14.50 12.94
C LEU A 61 0.48 -14.48 13.50
N LYS A 62 -0.49 -15.08 12.78
CA LYS A 62 -1.88 -15.18 13.25
C LYS A 62 -2.07 -16.29 14.29
N VAL A 63 -1.16 -17.27 14.33
CA VAL A 63 -1.27 -18.42 15.24
C VAL A 63 -0.70 -18.04 16.60
N LYS A 64 -1.47 -18.29 17.66
CA LYS A 64 -1.07 -18.04 19.05
C LYS A 64 0.16 -18.90 19.37
N GLY A 65 1.30 -18.25 19.63
CA GLY A 65 2.58 -18.94 19.90
C GLY A 65 3.68 -18.75 18.84
N SER A 66 3.50 -17.85 17.87
CA SER A 66 4.58 -17.49 16.91
C SER A 66 5.88 -17.14 17.65
N ASN A 67 6.99 -17.75 17.26
CA ASN A 67 8.29 -17.47 17.89
C ASN A 67 8.80 -16.06 17.49
N ALA A 68 9.79 -15.53 18.23
CA ALA A 68 10.35 -14.20 17.96
C ALA A 68 11.05 -14.10 16.60
N ASN A 69 11.59 -15.21 16.09
CA ASN A 69 12.29 -15.27 14.82
C ASN A 69 11.31 -15.11 13.64
N ASP A 70 10.16 -15.78 13.69
CA ASP A 70 9.10 -15.69 12.66
C ASP A 70 8.55 -14.27 12.58
N LYS A 71 8.35 -13.61 13.73
CA LYS A 71 7.95 -12.19 13.80
C LYS A 71 8.99 -11.29 13.14
N THR A 72 10.27 -11.50 13.46
CA THR A 72 11.38 -10.70 12.93
C THR A 72 11.51 -10.87 11.42
N GLU A 73 11.40 -12.10 10.91
CA GLU A 73 11.52 -12.38 9.49
C GLU A 73 10.33 -11.81 8.70
N ALA A 74 9.11 -12.02 9.20
CA ALA A 74 7.91 -11.47 8.58
C ALA A 74 7.92 -9.94 8.56
N HIS A 75 8.41 -9.30 9.64
CA HIS A 75 8.62 -7.85 9.69
C HIS A 75 9.60 -7.39 8.59
N LYS A 76 10.77 -8.03 8.48
CA LYS A 76 11.76 -7.72 7.43
C LYS A 76 11.19 -7.85 6.03
N ILE A 77 10.41 -8.91 5.77
CA ILE A 77 9.79 -9.12 4.46
C ILE A 77 8.75 -8.04 4.15
N LEU A 78 7.91 -7.69 5.14
CA LEU A 78 6.90 -6.65 5.00
C LEU A 78 7.54 -5.27 4.74
N THR A 79 8.59 -4.91 5.50
CA THR A 79 9.33 -3.67 5.31
C THR A 79 9.98 -3.59 3.94
N LYS A 80 10.63 -4.67 3.47
CA LYS A 80 11.17 -4.75 2.10
C LYS A 80 10.12 -4.59 1.00
N GLU A 81 8.90 -5.08 1.24
CA GLU A 81 7.79 -4.93 0.28
C GLU A 81 7.22 -3.51 0.29
N LEU A 82 7.17 -2.86 1.45
CA LEU A 82 6.83 -1.44 1.59
C LEU A 82 7.86 -0.55 0.90
N ASP A 83 9.15 -0.80 1.07
CA ASP A 83 10.21 -0.03 0.39
C ASP A 83 10.13 -0.18 -1.13
N TRP A 84 9.96 -1.41 -1.61
CA TRP A 84 9.81 -1.67 -3.05
C TRP A 84 8.55 -1.01 -3.63
N ASN A 85 7.42 -1.02 -2.91
CA ASN A 85 6.22 -0.30 -3.33
C ASN A 85 6.44 1.21 -3.38
N LYS A 86 7.21 1.78 -2.45
CA LYS A 86 7.61 3.20 -2.45
C LYS A 86 8.48 3.53 -3.66
N GLU A 87 9.41 2.65 -4.02
CA GLU A 87 10.23 2.80 -5.24
C GLU A 87 9.37 2.83 -6.50
N LEU A 88 8.39 1.92 -6.63
CA LEU A 88 7.47 1.93 -7.78
C LEU A 88 6.63 3.21 -7.85
N LEU A 89 6.14 3.69 -6.70
CA LEU A 89 5.40 4.95 -6.61
C LEU A 89 6.25 6.15 -7.04
N LYS A 90 7.58 6.10 -6.90
CA LYS A 90 8.51 7.14 -7.34
C LYS A 90 8.95 6.98 -8.80
N LEU A 91 9.27 5.76 -9.24
CA LEU A 91 9.74 5.49 -10.60
C LEU A 91 8.68 5.81 -11.67
N SER A 92 7.41 5.69 -11.31
CA SER A 92 6.29 6.07 -12.19
C SER A 92 6.26 7.57 -12.55
N TRP A 93 7.17 8.39 -11.99
CA TRP A 93 7.29 9.82 -12.27
C TRP A 93 8.35 10.19 -13.30
N ASP A 94 9.35 9.33 -13.52
CA ASP A 94 10.61 9.74 -14.19
C ASP A 94 10.62 9.47 -15.70
N GLU A 95 9.71 8.63 -16.22
CA GLU A 95 9.70 8.26 -17.64
C GLU A 95 8.31 8.46 -18.27
N SER A 96 8.27 9.52 -19.07
CA SER A 96 7.37 9.79 -20.21
C SER A 96 6.68 8.53 -20.76
N ASN A 97 5.50 8.21 -20.26
CA ASN A 97 4.62 7.22 -20.89
C ASN A 97 3.36 7.94 -21.35
N ASP A 98 3.21 8.11 -22.66
CA ASP A 98 2.05 8.73 -23.34
C ASP A 98 0.72 7.94 -23.18
N LEU A 99 0.59 7.10 -22.15
CA LEU A 99 -0.57 6.26 -21.87
C LEU A 99 -1.31 6.75 -20.62
N PHE A 100 -1.75 8.00 -20.72
CA PHE A 100 -2.52 8.76 -19.74
C PHE A 100 -3.67 7.95 -19.08
N GLU A 101 -4.50 7.26 -19.86
CA GLU A 101 -5.65 6.51 -19.35
C GLU A 101 -5.27 5.29 -18.49
N LEU A 102 -4.11 4.70 -18.74
CA LEU A 102 -3.66 3.54 -17.99
C LEU A 102 -2.97 3.96 -16.68
N LEU A 103 -2.38 5.16 -16.63
CA LEU A 103 -1.63 5.64 -15.48
C LEU A 103 -2.48 5.78 -14.20
N HIS A 104 -3.72 6.26 -14.31
CA HIS A 104 -4.63 6.30 -13.16
C HIS A 104 -4.84 4.90 -12.56
N PHE A 105 -5.04 3.88 -13.41
CA PHE A 105 -5.20 2.50 -12.97
C PHE A 105 -3.90 1.93 -12.34
N TRP A 106 -2.73 2.37 -12.82
CA TRP A 106 -1.43 1.97 -12.29
C TRP A 106 -1.26 2.46 -10.85
N PHE A 107 -1.48 3.76 -10.64
CA PHE A 107 -1.39 4.35 -9.31
C PHE A 107 -2.42 3.76 -8.36
N GLN A 108 -3.65 3.52 -8.83
CA GLN A 108 -4.69 2.90 -8.01
C GLN A 108 -4.26 1.52 -7.49
N ALA A 109 -3.67 0.66 -8.34
CA ALA A 109 -3.17 -0.65 -7.91
C ALA A 109 -2.04 -0.55 -6.88
N LEU A 110 -1.11 0.40 -7.06
CA LEU A 110 0.00 0.63 -6.13
C LEU A 110 -0.47 1.14 -4.76
N TRP A 111 -1.39 2.12 -4.72
CA TRP A 111 -1.93 2.64 -3.47
C TRP A 111 -2.83 1.64 -2.75
N LEU A 112 -3.59 0.81 -3.49
CA LEU A 112 -4.33 -0.30 -2.89
C LEU A 112 -3.39 -1.35 -2.28
N HIS A 113 -2.26 -1.63 -2.93
CA HIS A 113 -1.23 -2.50 -2.38
C HIS A 113 -0.58 -1.86 -1.14
N ARG A 114 -0.23 -0.56 -1.19
CA ARG A 114 0.28 0.21 -0.04
C ARG A 114 -0.62 0.06 1.18
N ARG A 115 -1.93 0.29 1.00
CA ARG A 115 -2.96 0.15 2.04
C ARG A 115 -2.99 -1.24 2.65
N PHE A 116 -2.93 -2.28 1.81
CA PHE A 116 -2.85 -3.65 2.29
C PHE A 116 -1.59 -3.89 3.14
N LEU A 117 -0.42 -3.46 2.67
CA LEU A 117 0.84 -3.66 3.39
C LEU A 117 0.81 -2.94 4.74
N PHE A 118 0.35 -1.68 4.74
CA PHE A 118 0.26 -0.88 5.94
C PHE A 118 -0.73 -1.45 6.96
N LEU A 119 -1.91 -1.90 6.51
CA LEU A 119 -2.89 -2.52 7.40
C LEU A 119 -2.31 -3.74 8.10
N ASN A 120 -1.59 -4.60 7.36
CA ASN A 120 -0.91 -5.75 7.96
C ASN A 120 0.20 -5.29 8.92
N TRP A 121 0.93 -4.22 8.61
CA TRP A 121 1.95 -3.68 9.49
C TRP A 121 1.35 -3.23 10.83
N ILE A 122 0.24 -2.46 10.80
CA ILE A 122 -0.50 -2.08 12.02
C ILE A 122 -0.96 -3.32 12.78
N MET A 123 -1.61 -4.26 12.09
CA MET A 123 -2.22 -5.43 12.72
C MET A 123 -1.20 -6.30 13.46
N TYR A 124 0.01 -6.47 12.94
CA TYR A 124 1.00 -7.36 13.53
C TYR A 124 2.06 -6.64 14.35
N PHE A 125 2.32 -5.35 14.15
CA PHE A 125 3.43 -4.67 14.81
C PHE A 125 2.98 -3.52 15.70
N CYS A 126 1.89 -2.81 15.36
CA CYS A 126 1.29 -1.85 16.30
C CYS A 126 0.40 -2.52 17.35
N ARG A 127 -0.44 -3.50 16.95
CA ARG A 127 -1.42 -4.10 17.86
C ARG A 127 -0.87 -5.21 18.76
N ASN A 128 0.30 -5.76 18.47
CA ASN A 128 0.95 -6.78 19.31
C ASN A 128 1.60 -6.21 20.59
N LEU A 129 1.57 -4.89 20.80
CA LEU A 129 2.07 -4.20 22.00
C LEU A 129 0.99 -3.99 23.07
N SER A 130 -0.21 -4.55 22.89
CA SER A 130 -1.39 -4.31 23.74
C SER A 130 -1.35 -5.05 25.10
N SER A 131 -0.29 -4.91 25.88
CA SER A 131 -0.43 -5.00 27.34
C SER A 131 -0.49 -3.64 28.02
N GLU A 132 -0.25 -2.54 27.29
CA GLU A 132 -0.37 -1.18 27.83
C GLU A 132 -1.16 -0.30 26.86
N THR A 133 -1.92 0.61 27.47
CA THR A 133 -2.89 1.57 26.92
C THR A 133 -2.65 1.97 25.47
N VAL A 134 -3.72 2.12 24.68
CA VAL A 134 -3.73 2.57 23.26
C VAL A 134 -2.84 3.81 23.00
N GLN A 135 -2.58 4.62 24.03
CA GLN A 135 -1.65 5.76 24.02
C GLN A 135 -0.15 5.38 23.90
N SER A 136 0.31 4.22 24.39
CA SER A 136 1.72 3.80 24.35
C SER A 136 2.14 3.26 22.97
N ILE A 137 1.18 2.83 22.15
CA ILE A 137 1.41 2.28 20.80
C ILE A 137 2.03 3.35 19.87
N PHE A 138 1.68 4.63 20.07
CA PHE A 138 2.21 5.77 19.30
C PHE A 138 3.54 6.31 19.82
N MET A 139 3.96 5.92 21.02
CA MET A 139 5.24 6.32 21.60
C MET A 139 6.40 5.40 21.19
N ASN A 140 6.14 4.33 20.43
CA ASN A 140 7.23 3.59 19.81
C ASN A 140 7.82 4.45 18.67
N GLU A 141 9.08 4.84 18.84
CA GLU A 141 9.88 5.63 17.90
C GLU A 141 9.75 5.08 16.46
N GLU A 142 9.69 3.76 16.31
CA GLU A 142 9.54 3.08 15.01
C GLU A 142 8.21 3.44 14.30
N THR A 143 7.10 3.47 15.05
CA THR A 143 5.79 3.86 14.50
C THR A 143 5.80 5.32 14.08
N GLY A 144 6.37 6.21 14.89
CA GLY A 144 6.51 7.63 14.57
C GLY A 144 7.36 7.87 13.32
N ILE A 145 8.49 7.16 13.19
CA ILE A 145 9.34 7.19 12.00
C ILE A 145 8.57 6.69 10.78
N PHE A 146 7.84 5.58 10.91
CA PHE A 146 7.07 5.02 9.81
C PHE A 146 6.00 6.00 9.30
N ILE A 147 5.17 6.54 10.20
CA ILE A 147 4.15 7.52 9.84
C ILE A 147 4.80 8.78 9.25
N GLY A 148 5.94 9.21 9.80
CA GLY A 148 6.71 10.31 9.22
C GLY A 148 7.13 10.06 7.77
N ASN A 149 7.55 8.84 7.45
CA ASN A 149 7.89 8.44 6.09
C ASN A 149 6.67 8.41 5.16
N GLU A 150 5.48 8.04 5.65
CA GLU A 150 4.24 8.10 4.88
C GLU A 150 3.83 9.53 4.57
N ILE A 151 3.95 10.45 5.54
CA ILE A 151 3.66 11.87 5.34
C ILE A 151 4.62 12.46 4.29
N HIS A 152 5.91 12.13 4.36
CA HIS A 152 6.87 12.55 3.34
C HIS A 152 6.53 11.97 1.95
N LEU A 153 6.03 10.74 1.89
CA LEU A 153 5.58 10.12 0.63
C LEU A 153 4.35 10.85 0.06
N LEU A 154 3.39 11.26 0.89
CA LEU A 154 2.28 12.12 0.49
C LEU A 154 2.81 13.43 -0.08
N GLU A 155 3.67 14.15 0.65
CA GLU A 155 4.21 15.43 0.20
C GLU A 155 4.90 15.31 -1.16
N SER A 156 5.74 14.28 -1.32
CA SER A 156 6.43 14.01 -2.59
C SER A 156 5.45 13.69 -3.73
N SER A 157 4.30 13.08 -3.41
CA SER A 157 3.26 12.73 -4.39
C SER A 157 2.37 13.91 -4.77
N MET A 158 2.37 14.98 -3.96
CA MET A 158 1.62 16.22 -4.20
C MET A 158 2.45 17.32 -4.85
N THR A 159 3.77 17.26 -4.77
CA THR A 159 4.65 18.21 -5.45
C THR A 159 4.59 17.99 -6.97
N VAL A 160 3.77 18.81 -7.64
CA VAL A 160 3.67 18.87 -9.09
C VAL A 160 4.89 19.61 -9.63
N PRO A 161 5.78 18.99 -10.42
CA PRO A 161 6.71 19.74 -11.25
C PRO A 161 5.89 20.53 -12.29
N ASP A 162 6.41 21.64 -12.81
CA ASP A 162 5.74 22.66 -13.65
C ASP A 162 5.33 22.15 -15.07
N ASN A 163 4.83 20.93 -15.11
CA ASN A 163 4.61 20.07 -16.25
C ASN A 163 3.08 19.92 -16.39
N LYS A 164 2.53 20.31 -17.54
CA LYS A 164 1.09 20.44 -17.83
C LYS A 164 0.30 19.10 -17.90
N PHE A 165 0.73 18.04 -17.22
CA PHE A 165 0.09 16.73 -17.34
C PHE A 165 -0.88 16.46 -16.19
N GLU A 166 -2.08 15.97 -16.52
CA GLU A 166 -3.14 15.60 -15.58
C GLU A 166 -2.73 14.39 -14.67
N ASP A 167 -1.61 13.73 -14.98
CA ASP A 167 -1.04 12.58 -14.26
C ASP A 167 -0.71 12.89 -12.80
N PHE A 168 -0.27 14.13 -12.55
CA PHE A 168 0.07 14.62 -11.22
C PHE A 168 -1.16 14.75 -10.32
N GLN A 169 -2.32 15.10 -10.91
CA GLN A 169 -3.56 15.26 -10.16
C GLN A 169 -4.09 13.90 -9.69
N ALA A 170 -4.05 12.87 -10.55
CA ALA A 170 -4.48 11.52 -10.19
C ALA A 170 -3.65 10.94 -9.04
N GLN A 171 -2.33 11.14 -9.08
CA GLN A 171 -1.42 10.64 -8.05
C GLN A 171 -1.57 11.41 -6.73
N ALA A 172 -1.68 12.75 -6.78
CA ALA A 172 -1.95 13.58 -5.60
C ALA A 172 -3.30 13.22 -4.95
N LEU A 173 -4.33 12.97 -5.77
CA LEU A 173 -5.65 12.52 -5.31
C LEU A 173 -5.55 11.16 -4.59
N LEU A 174 -4.94 10.15 -5.21
CA LEU A 174 -4.84 8.81 -4.61
C LEU A 174 -3.99 8.81 -3.32
N ALA A 175 -2.91 9.60 -3.28
CA ALA A 175 -2.12 9.80 -2.06
C ALA A 175 -2.94 10.49 -0.96
N SER A 176 -3.73 11.51 -1.32
CA SER A 176 -4.61 12.23 -0.39
C SER A 176 -5.68 11.30 0.19
N VAL A 177 -6.33 10.50 -0.66
CA VAL A 177 -7.31 9.49 -0.27
C VAL A 177 -6.68 8.45 0.66
N TYR A 178 -5.46 8.00 0.35
CA TYR A 178 -4.72 7.09 1.21
C TYR A 178 -4.49 7.68 2.60
N MET A 179 -4.04 8.92 2.69
CA MET A 179 -3.79 9.58 3.98
C MET A 179 -5.08 9.82 4.77
N LEU A 180 -6.18 10.20 4.13
CA LEU A 180 -7.48 10.29 4.80
C LEU A 180 -8.01 8.92 5.26
N TRP A 181 -7.69 7.85 4.51
CA TRP A 181 -7.97 6.50 4.97
C TRP A 181 -7.13 6.14 6.20
N LEU A 182 -5.85 6.54 6.23
CA LEU A 182 -4.98 6.33 7.39
C LEU A 182 -5.51 7.02 8.65
N THR A 183 -5.97 8.27 8.54
CA THR A 183 -6.48 9.03 9.70
C THR A 183 -7.75 8.41 10.29
N LYS A 184 -8.54 7.68 9.49
CA LYS A 184 -9.69 6.91 9.99
C LYS A 184 -9.27 5.68 10.81
N HIS A 185 -8.16 5.05 10.47
CA HIS A 185 -7.65 3.88 11.19
C HIS A 185 -6.73 4.24 12.36
N ILE A 186 -6.10 5.41 12.27
CA ILE A 186 -5.19 5.98 13.25
C ILE A 186 -5.51 7.49 13.38
N PRO A 187 -6.34 7.90 14.34
CA PRO A 187 -6.69 9.29 14.54
C PRO A 187 -5.48 10.22 14.77
N GLU A 188 -4.43 9.72 15.43
CA GLU A 188 -3.21 10.47 15.78
C GLU A 188 -2.41 10.92 14.54
N VAL A 189 -2.55 10.22 13.41
CA VAL A 189 -1.95 10.62 12.13
C VAL A 189 -2.46 12.00 11.72
N TRP A 190 -3.69 12.36 12.09
CA TRP A 190 -4.24 13.69 11.79
C TRP A 190 -3.42 14.81 12.43
N SER A 191 -3.11 14.69 13.72
CA SER A 191 -2.29 15.69 14.42
C SER A 191 -0.88 15.77 13.84
N MET A 192 -0.28 14.63 13.47
CA MET A 192 1.03 14.61 12.81
C MET A 192 1.00 15.23 11.40
N LEU A 193 -0.11 15.08 10.67
CA LEU A 193 -0.32 15.73 9.39
C LEU A 193 -0.42 17.24 9.55
N GLU A 194 -1.21 17.71 10.51
CA GLU A 194 -1.33 19.15 10.82
C GLU A 194 0.03 19.77 11.18
N GLU A 195 0.81 19.07 12.02
CA GLU A 195 2.14 19.53 12.43
C GLU A 195 3.13 19.59 11.25
N LYS A 196 3.18 18.55 10.41
CA LYS A 196 4.21 18.42 9.37
C LYS A 196 3.88 19.12 8.06
N LEU A 197 2.62 19.08 7.60
CA LEU A 197 2.20 19.70 6.35
C LEU A 197 1.82 21.17 6.52
N GLY A 198 1.37 21.56 7.72
CA GLY A 198 0.72 22.84 7.98
C GLY A 198 -0.69 22.95 7.39
N THR A 199 -1.44 23.93 7.88
CA THR A 199 -2.88 24.10 7.59
C THR A 199 -3.19 24.32 6.10
N GLU A 200 -2.32 25.03 5.37
CA GLU A 200 -2.57 25.38 3.96
C GLU A 200 -2.43 24.18 3.01
N LYS A 201 -1.40 23.34 3.19
CA LYS A 201 -1.27 22.10 2.40
C LYS A 201 -2.37 21.10 2.78
N LEU A 202 -2.75 21.04 4.05
CA LEU A 202 -3.84 20.16 4.49
C LEU A 202 -5.19 20.55 3.88
N LYS A 203 -5.48 21.86 3.76
CA LYS A 203 -6.64 22.33 3.00
C LYS A 203 -6.59 21.88 1.55
N CYS A 204 -5.40 21.92 0.92
CA CYS A 204 -5.21 21.43 -0.45
C CYS A 204 -5.51 19.92 -0.60
N VAL A 205 -5.07 19.10 0.36
CA VAL A 205 -5.41 17.66 0.44
C VAL A 205 -6.92 17.47 0.46
N LEU A 206 -7.61 18.19 1.35
CA LEU A 206 -9.07 18.09 1.51
C LEU A 206 -9.81 18.55 0.25
N SER A 207 -9.43 19.70 -0.32
CA SER A 207 -10.05 20.22 -1.53
C SER A 207 -9.83 19.30 -2.73
N THR A 208 -8.67 18.64 -2.83
CA THR A 208 -8.37 17.68 -3.90
C THR A 208 -9.34 16.49 -3.85
N VAL A 209 -9.65 15.99 -2.65
CA VAL A 209 -10.58 14.86 -2.47
C VAL A 209 -12.03 15.29 -2.67
N ASP A 210 -12.41 16.50 -2.24
CA ASP A 210 -13.78 16.99 -2.38
C ASP A 210 -14.20 17.27 -3.84
N GLN A 211 -13.25 17.60 -4.70
CA GLN A 211 -13.49 17.87 -6.12
C GLN A 211 -13.73 16.59 -6.96
N GLU A 212 -13.29 15.43 -6.48
CA GLU A 212 -13.33 14.15 -7.20
C GLU A 212 -14.30 13.16 -6.52
N ARG A 213 -15.37 12.78 -7.24
CA ARG A 213 -16.60 12.13 -6.73
C ARG A 213 -16.41 11.06 -5.62
N PRO A 214 -17.26 11.06 -4.56
CA PRO A 214 -17.29 10.03 -3.51
C PRO A 214 -17.54 8.59 -3.99
N SER A 215 -18.22 8.39 -5.13
CA SER A 215 -18.69 7.07 -5.58
C SER A 215 -17.56 6.13 -6.04
N LEU A 216 -16.44 6.66 -6.55
CA LEU A 216 -15.25 5.88 -6.93
C LEU A 216 -14.36 5.54 -5.71
N LEU A 217 -14.46 6.37 -4.67
CA LEU A 217 -13.68 6.29 -3.44
C LEU A 217 -14.31 5.32 -2.41
N LEU A 218 -15.65 5.28 -2.35
CA LEU A 218 -16.42 4.41 -1.45
C LEU A 218 -16.10 2.93 -1.65
N HIS A 219 -15.97 2.48 -2.90
CA HIS A 219 -15.63 1.07 -3.18
C HIS A 219 -14.22 0.70 -2.72
N GLN A 220 -13.32 1.67 -2.57
CA GLN A 220 -11.96 1.43 -2.07
C GLN A 220 -11.88 1.48 -0.54
N ILE A 221 -12.84 2.09 0.16
CA ILE A 221 -12.85 2.21 1.62
C ILE A 221 -13.22 0.87 2.29
N ASP A 222 -14.07 0.06 1.66
CA ASP A 222 -14.73 -1.08 2.33
C ASP A 222 -14.21 -2.50 2.02
N ILE A 223 -13.19 -2.67 1.17
CA ILE A 223 -12.83 -4.01 0.63
C ILE A 223 -12.24 -5.00 1.67
N PHE A 224 -11.88 -4.57 2.87
CA PHE A 224 -11.35 -5.48 3.91
C PHE A 224 -12.27 -5.71 5.12
N ALA A 225 -13.50 -5.16 5.10
CA ALA A 225 -14.47 -5.38 6.19
C ALA A 225 -15.34 -6.65 6.00
N ALA A 226 -15.36 -7.26 4.81
CA ALA A 226 -16.20 -8.43 4.56
C ALA A 226 -15.37 -9.72 4.48
N LYS A 227 -15.63 -10.62 5.45
CA LYS A 227 -15.14 -12.00 5.63
C LYS A 227 -13.93 -12.15 6.58
N GLN A 228 -14.24 -12.02 7.88
CA GLN A 228 -13.75 -12.98 8.87
C GLN A 228 -14.60 -14.26 8.78
#